data_AF-A0A9X6WNV5-F1
#
_entry.id   AF-A0A9X6WNV5-F1
#
_cell.length_a   1.000
_cell.length_b   1.000
_cell.length_c   1.000
_cell.angle_alpha   90.00
_cell.angle_beta   90.00
_cell.angle_gamma   90.00
#
_symmetry.space_group_name_H-M   'P 1'
#
loop_
_entity.id
_entity.type
_entity.pdbx_description
1 polymer ?
#
loop_
_entity_poly.entity_id
_entity_poly.type
_entity_poly.pdbx_seq_one_letter_code
_entity_poly.pdbx_strand_id
1 'polypeptide(L)'
;MTNIDKNAEKKKFDKIITDIETVLDCGWKVPPFGAVVSAKEIRKQLATLQKAVSDSVEEAEHIVAVKEKILTDARAEAEEIIRRRQIEISKQPILKEAENIAKKMLLQAKEEAEKMVRQAQEFQQEIKERTYRYADMVFNELDRGLSDKRKDIMQNRQQLKALVEAANNPNANNSNKEEVAAAEPKRKLS
;
A
#
# COMPACT_ATOMS: atom_id res chain seq x y z
N MET A 1 5.87 36.61 35.37
CA MET A 1 5.28 37.69 36.18
C MET A 1 3.79 37.78 35.92
N THR A 2 3.00 37.51 36.95
CA THR A 2 1.53 37.55 36.93
C THR A 2 1.04 39.01 36.90
N ASN A 3 -0.17 39.25 36.38
CA ASN A 3 -0.84 40.56 36.32
C ASN A 3 -0.97 41.30 37.68
N ILE A 4 -0.56 40.66 38.77
CA ILE A 4 -0.65 41.14 40.15
C ILE A 4 0.45 42.16 40.45
N ASP A 5 1.69 41.95 39.96
CA ASP A 5 2.81 42.87 40.22
C ASP A 5 2.67 44.19 39.45
N LYS A 6 2.20 44.13 38.19
CA LYS A 6 1.88 45.34 37.41
C LYS A 6 0.84 46.24 38.08
N ASN A 7 -0.13 45.65 38.78
CA ASN A 7 -1.17 46.38 39.51
C ASN A 7 -0.61 47.01 40.80
N ALA A 8 0.35 46.36 41.45
CA ALA A 8 1.00 46.88 42.64
C ALA A 8 1.94 48.07 42.32
N GLU A 9 2.72 47.97 41.25
CA GLU A 9 3.57 49.06 40.74
C GLU A 9 2.74 50.28 40.34
N LYS A 10 1.71 50.07 39.51
CA LYS A 10 0.80 51.14 39.10
C LYS A 10 0.15 51.84 40.30
N LYS A 11 -0.31 51.10 41.30
CA LYS A 11 -0.87 51.66 42.54
C LYS A 11 0.14 52.49 43.34
N LYS A 12 1.45 52.15 43.30
CA LYS A 12 2.48 52.95 43.96
C LYS A 12 2.74 54.26 43.22
N PHE A 13 2.80 54.23 41.89
CA PHE A 13 2.92 55.44 41.06
C PHE A 13 1.72 56.37 41.26
N ASP A 14 0.51 55.82 41.14
CA ASP A 14 -0.73 56.58 41.34
C ASP A 14 -0.76 57.21 42.75
N LYS A 15 -0.33 56.48 43.78
CA LYS A 15 -0.25 57.01 45.15
C LYS A 15 0.75 58.16 45.29
N ILE A 16 1.96 58.04 44.71
CA ILE A 16 2.97 59.11 44.78
C ILE A 16 2.47 60.37 44.05
N ILE A 17 1.77 60.20 42.93
CA ILE A 17 1.16 61.31 42.18
C ILE A 17 0.06 61.97 43.02
N THR A 18 -0.86 61.19 43.59
CA THR A 18 -1.92 61.70 44.48
C THR A 18 -1.33 62.41 45.72
N ASP A 19 -0.23 61.90 46.28
CA ASP A 19 0.42 62.52 47.43
C ASP A 19 1.08 63.86 47.05
N ILE A 20 1.58 64.02 45.81
CA ILE A 20 2.08 65.31 45.28
C ILE A 20 0.92 66.28 45.05
N GLU A 21 -0.18 65.82 44.44
CA GLU A 21 -1.39 66.62 44.24
C GLU A 21 -1.96 67.12 45.57
N THR A 22 -1.96 66.26 46.60
CA THR A 22 -2.42 66.61 47.95
C THR A 22 -1.53 67.68 48.59
N VAL A 23 -0.19 67.58 48.44
CA VAL A 23 0.75 68.58 48.96
C VAL A 23 0.58 69.93 48.25
N LEU A 24 0.25 69.92 46.96
CA LEU A 24 -0.07 71.12 46.19
C LEU A 24 -1.41 71.74 46.63
N ASP A 25 -2.43 70.93 46.88
CA ASP A 25 -3.77 71.38 47.30
C ASP A 25 -3.82 71.90 48.74
N CYS A 26 -3.01 71.34 49.65
CA CYS A 26 -2.89 71.76 51.04
C CYS A 26 -2.02 73.02 51.25
N GLY A 27 -1.44 73.58 50.18
CA GLY A 27 -0.64 74.80 50.26
C GLY A 27 -1.43 76.02 50.75
N TRP A 28 -0.78 76.91 51.52
CA TRP A 28 -1.43 78.15 51.96
C TRP A 28 -1.68 79.04 50.75
N LYS A 29 -2.95 79.25 50.38
CA LYS A 29 -3.35 80.13 49.28
C LYS A 29 -3.28 81.60 49.71
N VAL A 30 -2.43 82.38 49.05
CA VAL A 30 -2.23 83.83 49.30
C VAL A 30 -2.60 84.61 48.04
N PRO A 31 -3.84 85.11 47.91
CA PRO A 31 -4.21 85.97 46.79
C PRO A 31 -3.52 87.35 46.90
N PRO A 32 -3.05 87.97 45.79
CA PRO A 32 -3.07 87.51 44.39
C PRO A 32 -1.86 86.65 43.98
N PHE A 33 -0.92 86.35 44.90
CA PHE A 33 0.42 85.83 44.60
C PHE A 33 0.53 84.29 44.51
N GLY A 34 -0.54 83.53 44.76
CA GLY A 34 -0.59 82.07 44.55
C GLY A 34 -0.52 81.24 45.84
N ALA A 35 -0.21 79.94 45.74
CA ALA A 35 -0.14 79.03 46.88
C ALA A 35 1.31 78.82 47.35
N VAL A 36 1.56 78.91 48.65
CA VAL A 36 2.86 78.62 49.27
C VAL A 36 2.90 77.16 49.68
N VAL A 37 3.77 76.39 49.02
CA VAL A 37 3.94 74.94 49.25
C VAL A 37 5.37 74.63 49.68
N SER A 38 5.53 73.60 50.51
CA SER A 38 6.85 73.11 50.90
C SER A 38 7.59 72.49 49.71
N ALA A 39 8.48 73.26 49.10
CA ALA A 39 9.33 72.80 48.01
C ALA A 39 10.24 71.62 48.42
N LYS A 40 10.43 71.37 49.72
CA LYS A 40 11.17 70.22 50.24
C LYS A 40 10.38 68.91 50.08
N GLU A 41 9.07 68.94 50.35
CA GLU A 41 8.23 67.73 50.29
C GLU A 41 7.95 67.33 48.83
N ILE A 42 7.65 68.30 47.96
CA ILE A 42 7.49 68.05 46.52
C ILE A 42 8.77 67.44 45.93
N ARG A 43 9.95 68.00 46.27
CA ARG A 43 11.23 67.45 45.78
C ARG A 43 11.49 66.02 46.26
N LYS A 44 11.09 65.69 47.49
CA LYS A 44 11.23 64.33 48.04
C LYS A 44 10.31 63.33 47.31
N GLN A 45 9.07 63.72 47.07
CA GLN A 45 8.13 62.87 46.33
C GLN A 45 8.54 62.72 44.86
N LEU A 46 9.03 63.80 44.22
CA LEU A 46 9.58 63.74 42.87
C LEU A 46 10.83 62.85 42.77
N ALA A 47 11.73 62.90 43.76
CA ALA A 47 12.89 62.00 43.82
C ALA A 47 12.45 60.53 43.99
N THR A 48 11.40 60.29 44.77
CA THR A 48 10.83 58.95 44.95
C THR A 48 10.20 58.44 43.66
N LEU A 49 9.48 59.31 42.94
CA LEU A 49 8.91 59.01 41.63
C LEU A 49 10.01 58.69 40.61
N GLN A 50 11.04 59.54 40.54
CA GLN A 50 12.17 59.34 39.63
C GLN A 50 12.87 58.01 39.89
N LYS A 51 13.08 57.65 41.16
CA LYS A 51 13.64 56.34 41.52
C LYS A 51 12.74 55.20 41.07
N ALA A 52 11.44 55.26 41.39
CA ALA A 52 10.50 54.21 41.00
C ALA A 52 10.42 54.04 39.47
N VAL A 53 10.44 55.13 38.69
CA VAL A 53 10.49 55.07 37.22
C VAL A 53 11.78 54.38 36.75
N SER A 54 12.94 54.75 37.31
CA SER A 54 14.23 54.14 36.96
C SER A 54 14.24 52.64 37.25
N ASP A 55 13.81 52.24 38.45
CA ASP A 55 13.76 50.84 38.88
C ASP A 55 12.83 50.03 37.94
N SER A 56 11.68 50.59 37.55
CA SER A 56 10.72 49.94 36.64
C SER A 56 11.27 49.81 35.21
N VAL A 57 12.04 50.78 34.74
CA VAL A 57 12.73 50.71 33.44
C VAL A 57 13.81 49.63 33.46
N GLU A 58 14.63 49.56 34.50
CA GLU A 58 15.65 48.50 34.65
C GLU A 58 15.02 47.09 34.69
N GLU A 59 13.90 46.94 35.41
CA GLU A 59 13.18 45.66 35.44
C GLU A 59 12.61 45.30 34.05
N ALA A 60 12.04 46.26 33.33
CA ALA A 60 11.53 46.04 31.98
C ALA A 60 12.64 45.62 31.01
N GLU A 61 13.80 46.28 31.06
CA GLU A 61 14.98 45.91 30.26
C GLU A 61 15.45 44.50 30.59
N HIS A 62 15.51 44.14 31.88
CA HIS A 62 15.87 42.79 32.32
C HIS A 62 14.88 41.74 31.81
N ILE A 63 13.57 42.00 31.89
CA ILE A 63 12.53 41.07 31.39
C ILE A 63 12.70 40.86 29.88
N VAL A 64 12.96 41.93 29.12
CA VAL A 64 13.18 41.83 27.67
C VAL A 64 14.42 40.99 27.38
N ALA A 65 15.53 41.22 28.08
CA ALA A 65 16.75 40.44 27.92
C ALA A 65 16.52 38.95 28.24
N VAL A 66 15.81 38.64 29.32
CA VAL A 66 15.46 37.26 29.69
C VAL A 66 14.55 36.61 28.63
N LYS A 67 13.57 37.36 28.11
CA LYS A 67 12.69 36.86 27.06
C LYS A 67 13.46 36.53 25.78
N GLU A 68 14.36 37.41 25.33
CA GLU A 68 15.19 37.16 24.16
C GLU A 68 16.09 35.94 24.35
N LYS A 69 16.63 35.76 25.56
CA LYS A 69 17.39 34.55 25.90
C LYS A 69 16.54 33.29 25.80
N ILE A 70 15.35 33.27 26.40
CA ILE A 70 14.42 32.12 26.32
C ILE A 70 14.05 31.81 24.86
N LEU A 71 13.78 32.84 24.05
CA LEU A 71 13.46 32.66 22.63
C LEU A 71 14.64 32.07 21.86
N THR A 72 15.84 32.52 22.15
CA THR A 72 17.07 32.01 21.53
C THR A 72 17.32 30.56 21.93
N ASP A 73 17.20 30.23 23.21
CA ASP A 73 17.36 28.88 23.72
C ASP A 73 16.31 27.92 23.12
N ALA A 74 15.04 28.36 23.05
CA ALA A 74 13.96 27.57 22.44
C ALA A 74 14.18 27.33 20.93
N ARG A 75 14.70 28.33 20.20
CA ARG A 75 15.05 28.17 18.78
C ARG A 75 16.19 27.17 18.60
N ALA A 76 17.25 27.28 19.40
CA ALA A 76 18.36 26.34 19.36
C ALA A 76 17.91 24.90 19.68
N GLU A 77 17.03 24.72 20.67
CA GLU A 77 16.47 23.41 20.99
C GLU A 77 15.61 22.85 19.86
N ALA A 78 14.76 23.68 19.24
CA ALA A 78 13.95 23.28 18.09
C ALA A 78 14.81 22.85 16.90
N GLU A 79 15.87 23.59 16.60
CA GLU A 79 16.83 23.23 15.55
C GLU A 79 17.55 21.91 15.86
N GLU A 80 17.95 21.68 17.11
CA GLU A 80 18.55 20.41 17.53
C GLU A 80 17.58 19.23 17.46
N ILE A 81 16.29 19.45 17.76
CA ILE A 81 15.24 18.43 17.58
C ILE A 81 15.09 18.09 16.10
N ILE A 82 14.98 19.09 15.22
CA ILE A 82 14.87 18.90 13.78
C ILE A 82 16.09 18.15 13.24
N ARG A 83 17.30 18.56 13.63
CA ARG A 83 18.55 17.90 13.23
C ARG A 83 18.60 16.45 13.69
N ARG A 84 18.24 16.16 14.95
CA ARG A 84 18.17 14.79 15.47
C ARG A 84 17.16 13.93 14.71
N ARG A 85 15.97 14.46 14.43
CA ARG A 85 14.95 13.77 13.62
C ARG A 85 15.43 13.50 12.19
N GLN A 86 16.06 14.47 11.55
CA GLN A 86 16.59 14.29 10.19
C GLN A 86 17.68 13.21 10.15
N ILE A 87 18.55 13.19 11.16
CA ILE A 87 19.56 12.13 11.32
C ILE A 87 18.88 10.79 11.55
N GLU A 88 17.88 10.71 12.42
CA GLU A 88 17.10 9.48 12.69
C GLU A 88 16.44 8.94 11.42
N ILE A 89 15.78 9.80 10.63
CA ILE A 89 15.17 9.44 9.34
C ILE A 89 16.23 8.96 8.34
N SER A 90 17.35 9.70 8.21
CA SER A 90 18.43 9.32 7.30
C SER A 90 19.14 8.02 7.71
N LYS A 91 19.11 7.69 9.01
CA LYS A 91 19.68 6.48 9.58
C LYS A 91 18.74 5.30 9.52
N GLN A 92 17.46 5.44 9.12
CA GLN A 92 16.56 4.29 9.06
C GLN A 92 17.05 3.33 7.95
N PRO A 93 17.62 2.16 8.32
CA PRO A 93 18.01 1.13 7.35
C PRO A 93 16.79 0.57 6.60
N ILE A 94 15.59 0.88 7.09
CA ILE A 94 14.29 0.45 6.60
C ILE A 94 14.12 0.75 5.11
N LEU A 95 14.56 1.90 4.60
CA LEU A 95 14.36 2.22 3.18
C LEU A 95 15.24 1.35 2.26
N LYS A 96 16.52 1.20 2.61
CA LYS A 96 17.46 0.32 1.87
C LYS A 96 17.08 -1.15 2.00
N GLU A 97 16.64 -1.56 3.19
CA GLU A 97 16.16 -2.91 3.45
C GLU A 97 14.87 -3.19 2.67
N ALA A 98 13.92 -2.25 2.64
CA ALA A 98 12.70 -2.36 1.85
C ALA A 98 13.00 -2.44 0.35
N GLU A 99 13.92 -1.63 -0.17
CA GLU A 99 14.38 -1.74 -1.56
C GLU A 99 14.99 -3.11 -1.86
N ASN A 100 15.80 -3.66 -0.94
CA ASN A 100 16.40 -4.97 -1.10
C ASN A 100 15.36 -6.10 -1.05
N ILE A 101 14.38 -6.00 -0.14
CA ILE A 101 13.26 -6.95 -0.06
C ILE A 101 12.44 -6.89 -1.35
N ALA A 102 12.09 -5.69 -1.83
CA ALA A 102 11.35 -5.52 -3.08
C ALA A 102 12.10 -6.12 -4.27
N LYS A 103 13.42 -5.91 -4.37
CA LYS A 103 14.26 -6.52 -5.41
C LYS A 103 14.25 -8.05 -5.33
N LYS A 104 14.36 -8.63 -4.13
CA LYS A 104 14.28 -10.09 -3.94
C LYS A 104 12.93 -10.64 -4.36
N MET A 105 11.83 -10.02 -3.94
CA MET A 105 10.48 -10.44 -4.33
C MET A 105 10.28 -10.37 -5.84
N LEU A 106 10.78 -9.31 -6.49
CA LEU A 106 10.69 -9.17 -7.93
C LEU A 106 11.51 -10.24 -8.68
N LEU A 107 12.69 -10.59 -8.17
CA LEU A 107 13.50 -11.65 -8.76
C LEU A 107 12.81 -13.03 -8.61
N GLN A 108 12.28 -13.33 -7.42
CA GLN A 108 11.53 -14.56 -7.17
C GLN A 108 10.30 -14.66 -8.07
N ALA A 109 9.51 -13.59 -8.18
CA ALA A 109 8.33 -13.56 -9.05
C ALA A 109 8.70 -13.78 -10.53
N LYS A 110 9.83 -13.24 -11.00
CA LYS A 110 10.33 -13.49 -12.35
C LYS A 110 10.74 -14.95 -12.55
N GLU A 111 11.47 -15.52 -11.60
CA GLU A 111 11.90 -16.92 -11.68
C GLU A 111 10.71 -17.89 -11.68
N GLU A 112 9.70 -17.62 -10.84
CA GLU A 112 8.44 -18.38 -10.82
C GLU A 112 7.66 -18.25 -12.13
N ALA A 113 7.55 -17.04 -12.66
CA ALA A 113 6.90 -16.80 -13.95
C ALA A 113 7.59 -17.55 -15.09
N GLU A 114 8.92 -17.49 -15.15
CA GLU A 114 9.70 -18.24 -16.14
C GLU A 114 9.53 -19.76 -15.99
N LYS A 115 9.50 -20.26 -14.75
CA LYS A 115 9.23 -21.67 -14.47
C LYS A 115 7.83 -22.07 -14.95
N MET A 116 6.82 -21.26 -14.69
CA MET A 116 5.45 -21.50 -15.14
C MET A 116 5.36 -21.52 -16.67
N VAL A 117 6.05 -20.61 -17.36
CA VAL A 117 6.10 -20.58 -18.83
C VAL A 117 6.77 -21.85 -19.38
N ARG A 118 7.90 -22.28 -18.81
CA ARG A 118 8.57 -23.53 -19.21
C ARG A 118 7.67 -24.74 -19.02
N GLN A 119 7.03 -24.86 -17.86
CA GLN A 119 6.08 -25.95 -17.58
C GLN A 119 4.89 -25.95 -18.55
N ALA A 120 4.34 -24.77 -18.87
CA ALA A 120 3.27 -24.66 -19.84
C ALA A 120 3.71 -25.09 -21.25
N GLN A 121 4.93 -24.75 -21.66
CA GLN A 121 5.50 -25.17 -22.95
C GLN A 121 5.73 -26.68 -23.02
N GLU A 122 6.30 -27.28 -21.98
CA GLU A 122 6.48 -28.73 -21.86
C GLU A 122 5.14 -29.46 -21.92
N PHE A 123 4.16 -29.01 -21.13
CA PHE A 123 2.82 -29.57 -21.14
C PHE A 123 2.15 -29.44 -22.51
N GLN A 124 2.32 -28.31 -23.19
CA GLN A 124 1.79 -28.13 -24.54
C GLN A 124 2.39 -29.12 -25.54
N GLN A 125 3.70 -29.38 -25.47
CA GLN A 125 4.35 -30.37 -26.33
C GLN A 125 3.85 -31.78 -26.02
N GLU A 126 3.75 -32.12 -24.74
CA GLU A 126 3.24 -33.41 -24.30
C GLU A 126 1.80 -33.65 -24.78
N ILE A 127 0.93 -32.65 -24.67
CA ILE A 127 -0.45 -32.72 -25.18
C ILE A 127 -0.45 -32.92 -26.69
N LYS A 128 0.34 -32.15 -27.45
CA LYS A 128 0.43 -32.32 -28.92
C LYS A 128 0.83 -33.74 -29.29
N GLU A 129 1.86 -34.30 -28.66
CA GLU A 129 2.28 -35.67 -28.91
C GLU A 129 1.20 -36.69 -28.55
N ARG A 130 0.54 -36.52 -27.40
CA ARG A 130 -0.57 -37.39 -26.97
C ARG A 130 -1.73 -37.33 -27.98
N THR A 131 -2.06 -36.14 -28.48
CA THR A 131 -3.10 -35.96 -29.50
C THR A 131 -2.71 -36.61 -30.83
N TYR A 132 -1.48 -36.46 -31.30
CA TYR A 132 -1.03 -37.13 -32.53
C TYR A 132 -1.05 -38.65 -32.38
N ARG A 133 -0.52 -39.19 -31.27
CA ARG A 133 -0.60 -40.63 -30.98
C ARG A 133 -2.04 -41.12 -30.94
N TYR A 134 -2.95 -40.36 -30.35
CA TYR A 134 -4.37 -40.71 -30.32
C TYR A 134 -5.00 -40.70 -31.71
N ALA A 135 -4.73 -39.67 -32.52
CA ALA A 135 -5.21 -39.60 -33.90
C ALA A 135 -4.70 -40.79 -34.73
N ASP A 136 -3.41 -41.14 -34.62
CA ASP A 136 -2.83 -42.30 -35.29
C ASP A 136 -3.48 -43.61 -34.86
N MET A 137 -3.78 -43.79 -33.57
CA MET A 137 -4.51 -44.98 -33.10
C MET A 137 -5.90 -45.07 -33.72
N VAL A 138 -6.64 -43.96 -33.75
CA VAL A 138 -7.98 -43.91 -34.35
C VAL A 138 -7.93 -44.18 -35.86
N PHE A 139 -6.97 -43.59 -36.58
CA PHE A 139 -6.81 -43.84 -38.01
C PHE A 139 -6.43 -45.29 -38.31
N ASN A 140 -5.51 -45.88 -37.53
CA ASN A 140 -5.15 -47.29 -37.68
C ASN A 140 -6.34 -48.23 -37.42
N GLU A 141 -7.18 -47.91 -36.43
CA GLU A 141 -8.39 -48.69 -36.16
C GLU A 141 -9.41 -48.58 -37.31
N LEU A 142 -9.60 -47.37 -37.85
CA LEU A 142 -10.45 -47.14 -39.01
C LEU A 142 -9.95 -47.90 -40.25
N ASP A 143 -8.65 -47.86 -40.53
CA ASP A 143 -8.04 -48.57 -41.66
C ASP A 143 -8.20 -50.08 -41.54
N ARG A 144 -8.01 -50.65 -40.34
CA ARG A 144 -8.27 -52.07 -40.07
C ARG A 144 -9.73 -52.41 -40.34
N GLY A 145 -10.66 -51.65 -39.77
CA GLY A 145 -12.09 -51.87 -39.97
C GLY A 145 -12.51 -51.77 -41.44
N LEU A 146 -11.96 -50.81 -42.19
CA LEU A 146 -12.24 -50.66 -43.61
C LEU A 146 -11.65 -51.81 -44.45
N SER A 147 -10.44 -52.27 -44.10
CA SER A 147 -9.81 -53.43 -44.74
C SER A 147 -10.62 -54.71 -44.52
N ASP A 148 -11.11 -54.93 -43.30
CA ASP A 148 -11.97 -56.07 -42.98
C ASP A 148 -13.29 -56.02 -43.75
N LYS A 149 -13.99 -54.86 -43.73
CA LYS A 149 -15.20 -54.63 -44.54
C LYS A 149 -14.97 -54.88 -46.03
N ARG A 150 -13.81 -54.44 -46.56
CA ARG A 150 -13.44 -54.66 -47.97
C ARG A 150 -13.27 -56.14 -48.27
N LYS A 151 -12.65 -56.90 -47.37
CA LYS A 151 -12.49 -58.35 -47.48
C LYS A 151 -13.85 -59.05 -47.53
N ASP A 152 -14.78 -58.67 -46.66
CA ASP A 152 -16.15 -59.20 -46.67
C ASP A 152 -16.86 -58.94 -48.00
N ILE A 153 -16.75 -57.73 -48.55
CA ILE A 153 -17.33 -57.38 -49.87
C ILE A 153 -16.71 -58.24 -50.98
N MET A 154 -15.40 -58.46 -50.97
CA MET A 154 -14.73 -59.30 -51.97
C MET A 154 -15.20 -60.76 -51.88
N GLN A 155 -15.33 -61.31 -50.67
CA GLN A 155 -15.84 -62.66 -50.44
C GLN A 155 -17.30 -62.78 -50.91
N ASN A 156 -18.16 -61.84 -50.54
CA ASN A 156 -19.56 -61.81 -50.99
C ASN A 156 -19.66 -61.75 -52.52
N ARG A 157 -18.82 -60.96 -53.19
CA ARG A 157 -18.77 -60.90 -54.66
C ARG A 157 -18.33 -62.23 -55.28
N GLN A 158 -17.34 -62.91 -54.70
CA GLN A 158 -16.90 -64.23 -55.17
C GLN A 158 -18.00 -65.28 -55.01
N GLN A 159 -18.69 -65.29 -53.86
CA GLN A 159 -19.84 -66.17 -53.62
C GLN A 159 -20.97 -65.91 -54.62
N LEU A 160 -21.32 -64.64 -54.87
CA LEU A 160 -22.33 -64.29 -55.87
C LEU A 160 -21.94 -64.73 -57.27
N LYS A 161 -20.68 -64.57 -57.68
CA LYS A 161 -20.20 -65.10 -58.97
C LYS A 161 -20.36 -66.62 -59.06
N ALA A 162 -19.93 -67.36 -58.04
CA ALA A 162 -20.07 -68.81 -58.01
C ALA A 162 -21.54 -69.25 -58.07
N LEU A 163 -22.44 -68.55 -57.38
CA LEU A 163 -23.89 -68.80 -57.43
C LEU A 163 -24.47 -68.52 -58.83
N VAL A 164 -24.06 -67.43 -59.48
CA VAL A 164 -24.50 -67.09 -60.85
C VAL A 164 -23.96 -68.09 -61.87
N GLU A 165 -22.70 -68.53 -61.73
CA GLU A 165 -22.09 -69.56 -62.57
C GLU A 165 -22.77 -70.92 -62.38
N ALA A 166 -23.12 -71.28 -61.15
CA ALA A 166 -23.89 -72.48 -60.85
C ALA A 166 -25.32 -72.40 -61.43
N ALA A 167 -25.97 -71.24 -61.37
CA ALA A 167 -27.30 -71.02 -61.93
C ALA A 167 -27.33 -71.04 -63.47
N ASN A 168 -26.25 -70.60 -64.14
CA ASN A 168 -26.14 -70.57 -65.60
C ASN A 168 -25.62 -71.88 -66.22
N ASN A 169 -25.33 -72.91 -65.42
CA ASN A 169 -24.96 -74.24 -65.90
C ASN A 169 -26.17 -75.20 -65.82
N PRO A 170 -26.88 -75.49 -66.93
CA PRO A 170 -28.12 -76.27 -66.90
C PRO A 170 -27.95 -77.77 -66.58
N ASN A 171 -26.75 -78.27 -66.25
CA ASN A 171 -26.52 -79.70 -66.00
C ASN A 171 -26.13 -80.07 -64.55
N ALA A 172 -26.28 -79.15 -63.57
CA ALA A 172 -25.89 -79.41 -62.18
C ALA A 172 -27.03 -79.90 -61.26
N ASN A 173 -28.22 -80.20 -61.77
CA ASN A 173 -29.40 -80.46 -60.92
C ASN A 173 -29.71 -81.95 -60.68
N ASN A 174 -28.74 -82.86 -60.76
CA ASN A 174 -29.03 -84.30 -60.56
C ASN A 174 -28.03 -85.10 -59.73
N SER A 175 -27.44 -84.52 -58.68
CA SER A 175 -26.56 -85.33 -57.80
C SER A 175 -26.55 -85.04 -56.31
N ASN A 176 -27.23 -84.02 -55.78
CA ASN A 176 -27.15 -83.72 -54.34
C ASN A 176 -28.51 -83.58 -53.65
N LYS A 177 -29.43 -84.55 -53.87
CA LYS A 177 -30.69 -84.63 -53.11
C LYS A 177 -30.67 -85.61 -51.93
N GLU A 178 -29.54 -86.26 -51.62
CA GLU A 178 -29.52 -87.34 -50.62
C GLU A 178 -28.69 -87.08 -49.34
N GLU A 179 -28.00 -85.94 -49.18
CA GLU A 179 -27.09 -85.79 -48.02
C GLU A 179 -27.24 -84.48 -47.24
N VAL A 180 -28.46 -84.11 -46.84
CA VAL A 180 -28.65 -83.08 -45.77
C VAL A 180 -29.72 -83.47 -44.74
N ALA A 181 -30.17 -84.73 -44.72
CA ALA A 181 -31.13 -85.20 -43.72
C ALA A 181 -30.51 -85.53 -42.35
N ALA A 182 -29.20 -85.34 -42.16
CA ALA A 182 -28.52 -85.80 -40.95
C ALA A 182 -27.35 -84.90 -40.51
N ALA A 183 -27.61 -83.67 -40.06
CA ALA A 183 -26.84 -83.05 -38.99
C ALA A 183 -27.36 -81.65 -38.64
N GLU A 184 -28.22 -81.54 -37.63
CA GLU A 184 -28.01 -80.64 -36.48
C GLU A 184 -29.12 -80.91 -35.43
N PRO A 185 -28.79 -80.92 -34.12
CA PRO A 185 -28.62 -79.62 -33.46
C PRO A 185 -27.58 -79.62 -32.33
N LYS A 186 -26.78 -78.54 -32.22
CA LYS A 186 -26.34 -78.03 -30.91
C LYS A 186 -26.27 -76.51 -30.92
N ARG A 187 -27.34 -75.88 -30.41
CA ARG A 187 -27.26 -74.55 -29.77
C ARG A 187 -26.18 -74.60 -28.71
N LYS A 188 -25.19 -73.71 -28.78
CA LYS A 188 -24.46 -73.27 -27.60
C LYS A 188 -24.57 -71.76 -27.46
N LEU A 189 -25.17 -71.43 -26.33
CA LEU A 189 -25.34 -70.14 -25.70
C LEU A 189 -23.98 -69.67 -25.16
N SER A 190 -23.57 -68.45 -25.48
CA SER A 190 -22.84 -67.50 -24.61
C SER A 190 -22.80 -66.15 -25.29
#